data_AF-A0A516KJB3-F1
#
_entry.id   AF-A0A516KJB3-F1
#
_cell.length_a   1.000
_cell.length_b   1.000
_cell.length_c   1.000
_cell.angle_alpha   90.00
_cell.angle_beta   90.00
_cell.angle_gamma   90.00
#
_symmetry.space_group_name_H-M   'P 1'
#
loop_
_entity.id
_entity.type
_entity.pdbx_description
1 polymer ?
#
loop_
_entity_poly.entity_id
_entity_poly.type
_entity_poly.pdbx_seq_one_letter_code
_entity_poly.pdbx_strand_id
1 'polypeptide(L)' 'MITIFSILIYVILLFLLSTLLFFTLTSIWVTNEPIIVYLLCFIIIHLLLHAFGTMKKDSR' A
#
# COMPACT_ATOMS: atom_id res chain seq x y z
N MET A 1 -21.58 -0.11 -11.14
CA MET A 1 -20.52 0.63 -11.85
C MET A 1 -19.66 1.48 -10.91
N ILE A 2 -20.24 2.30 -10.03
CA ILE A 2 -19.49 3.16 -9.08
C ILE A 2 -18.56 2.36 -8.14
N THR A 3 -19.00 1.20 -7.66
CA THR A 3 -18.20 0.32 -6.79
C THR A 3 -16.95 -0.23 -7.49
N ILE A 4 -17.09 -0.63 -8.76
CA ILE A 4 -15.98 -1.16 -9.57
C ILE A 4 -14.93 -0.07 -9.79
N PHE A 5 -15.37 1.15 -10.07
CA PHE A 5 -14.48 2.30 -10.22
C PHE A 5 -13.74 2.65 -8.91
N SER A 6 -14.43 2.59 -7.76
CA SER A 6 -13.81 2.80 -6.44
C SER A 6 -12.76 1.73 -6.12
N ILE A 7 -13.03 0.47 -6.44
CA ILE A 7 -12.08 -0.63 -6.25
C ILE A 7 -10.86 -0.43 -7.15
N LEU A 8 -11.06 -0.06 -8.42
CA LEU A 8 -9.98 0.19 -9.36
C LEU A 8 -9.05 1.31 -8.86
N ILE A 9 -9.63 2.42 -8.40
CA ILE A 9 -8.87 3.53 -7.79
C ILE A 9 -8.10 3.06 -6.56
N TYR A 10 -8.73 2.28 -5.69
CA TYR A 10 -8.07 1.75 -4.50
C TYR A 10 -6.85 0.90 -4.86
N VAL A 11 -6.97 0.00 -5.85
CA VAL A 11 -5.87 -0.85 -6.32
C VAL A 11 -4.72 -0.01 -6.91
N ILE A 12 -5.05 0.99 -7.75
CA ILE A 12 -4.04 1.88 -8.33
C ILE A 12 -3.31 2.67 -7.24
N LEU A 13 -4.06 3.21 -6.28
CA LEU A 13 -3.49 3.98 -5.17
C LEU A 13 -2.56 3.10 -4.32
N LEU A 14 -2.99 1.87 -4.02
CA LEU A 14 -2.19 0.91 -3.26
C LEU A 14 -0.89 0.55 -3.98
N PHE A 15 -0.95 0.35 -5.30
CA PHE A 15 0.24 0.05 -6.12
C PHE A 15 1.21 1.23 -6.17
N LEU A 16 0.71 2.46 -6.35
CA LEU A 16 1.52 3.69 -6.34
C LEU A 16 2.21 3.89 -4.98
N LEU A 17 1.45 3.77 -3.89
CA LEU A 17 1.97 3.97 -2.53
C LEU A 17 3.03 2.92 -2.19
N SER A 18 2.80 1.65 -2.53
CA SER A 18 3.77 0.57 -2.33
C SER A 18 5.05 0.77 -3.14
N THR A 19 4.92 1.21 -4.40
CA THR A 19 6.08 1.46 -5.26
C THR A 19 6.91 2.64 -4.74
N LEU A 20 6.26 3.71 -4.28
CA LEU A 20 6.92 4.87 -3.70
C LEU A 20 7.65 4.54 -2.40
N LEU A 21 7.01 3.74 -1.52
CA LEU A 21 7.61 3.26 -0.28
C LEU A 21 8.85 2.40 -0.56
N PHE A 22 8.73 1.47 -1.52
CA PHE A 22 9.84 0.61 -1.93
C PHE A 22 11.00 1.41 -2.52
N PHE A 23 10.73 2.40 -3.37
CA PHE A 23 11.77 3.27 -3.93
C PHE A 23 12.50 4.07 -2.84
N THR A 24 11.74 4.57 -1.86
CA THR A 24 12.31 5.29 -0.71
C THR A 24 13.20 4.38 0.14
N LEU A 25 12.74 3.16 0.42
CA LEU A 25 13.50 2.17 1.20
C LEU A 25 14.77 1.72 0.46
N THR A 26 14.67 1.43 -0.84
CA THR A 26 15.84 1.02 -1.64
C THR A 26 16.83 2.15 -1.89
N SER A 27 16.38 3.41 -1.85
CA SER A 27 17.27 4.57 -1.92
C SER A 27 18.14 4.74 -0.67
N ILE A 28 17.69 4.27 0.49
CA ILE A 28 18.40 4.44 1.77
C ILE A 28 19.13 3.14 2.13
N TRP A 29 18.55 1.98 1.80
CA TRP A 29 19.05 0.67 2.17
C TRP A 29 19.22 -0.23 0.94
N VAL A 30 20.46 -0.58 0.64
CA VAL A 30 20.77 -1.58 -0.40
C VAL A 30 20.43 -2.96 0.14
N THR A 31 19.38 -3.59 -0.41
CA THR A 31 18.95 -4.93 -0.01
C THR A 31 19.37 -5.97 -1.03
N ASN A 32 19.79 -7.15 -0.56
CA ASN A 32 20.15 -8.27 -1.43
C ASN A 32 18.91 -8.98 -2.02
N GLU A 33 17.74 -8.83 -1.37
CA GLU A 33 16.49 -9.49 -1.76
C GLU A 33 15.35 -8.48 -2.00
N PRO A 34 15.40 -7.73 -3.12
CA PRO A 34 14.47 -6.62 -3.38
C PRO A 34 13.00 -7.06 -3.46
N ILE A 35 12.74 -8.29 -3.89
CA ILE A 35 11.39 -8.84 -4.01
C ILE A 35 10.72 -8.98 -2.64
N ILE A 36 11.44 -9.45 -1.64
CA ILE A 36 10.91 -9.63 -0.28
C ILE A 36 10.59 -8.28 0.34
N VAL A 37 11.46 -7.29 0.16
CA VAL A 37 11.23 -5.92 0.65
C VAL A 37 10.02 -5.28 -0.04
N TYR A 38 9.84 -5.49 -1.34
CA TYR A 38 8.66 -5.01 -2.05
C TYR A 38 7.36 -5.65 -1.53
N LEU A 39 7.34 -6.97 -1.32
CA LEU A 39 6.20 -7.68 -0.75
C LEU A 39 5.86 -7.17 0.66
N LEU A 40 6.89 -6.91 1.47
CA LEU A 40 6.71 -6.36 2.81
C LEU A 40 6.11 -4.94 2.74
N CYS A 41 6.60 -4.09 1.85
CA CYS A 41 6.04 -2.76 1.60
C CYS A 41 4.56 -2.83 1.21
N PHE A 42 4.23 -3.75 0.31
CA PHE A 42 2.86 -3.96 -0.15
C PHE A 42 1.93 -4.36 1.00
N ILE A 43 2.35 -5.32 1.83
CA ILE A 43 1.59 -5.77 3.00
C ILE A 43 1.40 -4.63 3.99
N ILE A 44 2.45 -3.86 4.29
CA ILE A 44 2.39 -2.72 5.24
C ILE A 44 1.40 -1.66 4.74
N ILE A 45 1.50 -1.25 3.47
CA ILE A 45 0.61 -0.26 2.86
C ILE A 45 -0.83 -0.77 2.88
N HIS A 46 -1.05 -2.04 2.53
CA HIS A 46 -2.37 -2.66 2.56
C HIS A 46 -2.97 -2.65 3.97
N LEU A 47 -2.20 -3.06 4.98
CA LEU A 47 -2.62 -3.06 6.37
C LEU A 47 -2.92 -1.65 6.88
N LEU A 48 -2.09 -0.68 6.49
CA LEU A 48 -2.25 0.73 6.84
C LEU A 48 -3.55 1.31 6.25
N LEU A 49 -3.80 1.07 4.97
CA LEU A 49 -5.04 1.49 4.30
C LEU A 49 -6.27 0.81 4.91
N HIS A 50 -6.17 -0.47 5.25
CA HIS A 50 -7.23 -1.20 5.95
C HIS A 50 -7.47 -0.64 7.36
N ALA A 51 -6.42 -0.34 8.12
CA ALA A 51 -6.52 0.29 9.44
C ALA A 51 -7.20 1.66 9.36
N PHE A 52 -6.82 2.51 8.40
CA PHE A 52 -7.49 3.80 8.19
C PHE A 52 -8.96 3.65 7.78
N GLY A 53 -9.27 2.69 6.91
CA GLY A 53 -10.64 2.40 6.51
C GLY A 53 -11.51 1.89 7.66
N THR A 54 -10.96 1.06 8.53
CA THR A 54 -11.65 0.53 9.72
C THR A 54 -11.82 1.57 10.82
N MET A 55 -10.81 2.41 11.10
CA MET A 55 -10.94 3.53 12.05
C MET A 55 -12.05 4.51 11.66
N LYS A 56 -12.20 4.80 10.36
CA LYS A 56 -13.29 5.67 9.87
C LYS A 56 -14.68 5.06 10.07
N LYS A 57 -14.78 3.72 10.11
CA LYS A 57 -16.05 3.00 10.26
C LYS A 57 -16.52 2.97 11.73
N ASP A 58 -15.61 3.08 12.69
CA ASP A 58 -15.90 3.01 14.13
C ASP A 58 -16.31 4.38 14.73
N SER A 59 -15.98 5.49 14.07
CA SER A 59 -16.32 6.85 14.53
C SER A 59 -17.76 7.31 14.21
N ARG A 60 -18.71 6.38 14.04
CA ARG A 60 -20.15 6.68 13.84
C ARG A 60 -21.03 5.90 14.80
#